data_AF-A0A8X6MM27-F1
#
_entry.id   AF-A0A8X6MM27-F1
#
_cell.length_a   1.000
_cell.length_b   1.000
_cell.length_c   1.000
_cell.angle_alpha   90.00
_cell.angle_beta   90.00
_cell.angle_gamma   90.00
#
_symmetry.space_group_name_H-M   'P 1'
#
loop_
_entity.id
_entity.type
_entity.pdbx_description
1 polymer ?
#
loop_
_entity_poly.entity_id
_entity_poly.type
_entity_poly.pdbx_seq_one_letter_code
_entity_poly.pdbx_strand_id
1 'polypeptide(L)'
;MPRQDSKRTSGFFKGVLDGFRSSVSQRSECAADENLQPELFRILKTVRHGFPFQPTAIAFDPVQRILALATKNGSLRLYPFSTMLYLPYI
;
A
#
# COMPACT_ATOMS: atom_id res chain seq x y z
N MET A 1 -34.44 69.01 12.32
CA MET A 1 -34.88 67.75 11.69
C MET A 1 -33.72 67.20 10.84
N PRO A 2 -33.14 66.03 11.17
CA PRO A 2 -32.07 65.44 10.36
C PRO A 2 -32.63 64.77 9.09
N ARG A 3 -31.90 64.91 7.97
CA ARG A 3 -32.22 64.41 6.63
C ARG A 3 -32.02 62.90 6.53
N GLN A 4 -32.94 62.18 5.89
CA GLN A 4 -32.81 60.76 5.55
C GLN A 4 -31.97 60.59 4.29
N ASP A 5 -30.87 59.86 4.38
CA ASP A 5 -30.11 59.39 3.22
C ASP A 5 -30.06 57.86 3.16
N SER A 6 -30.79 57.34 2.15
CA SER A 6 -30.41 56.29 1.20
C SER A 6 -29.81 54.97 1.73
N LYS A 7 -30.65 53.93 1.65
CA LYS A 7 -30.34 52.50 1.72
C LYS A 7 -29.06 52.14 0.94
N ARG A 8 -27.99 51.75 1.65
CA ARG A 8 -26.88 50.99 1.06
C ARG A 8 -27.19 49.49 1.22
N THR A 9 -27.56 48.89 0.10
CA THR A 9 -27.81 47.45 -0.06
C THR A 9 -26.47 46.71 -0.01
N SER A 10 -26.00 46.35 1.17
CA SER A 10 -24.72 45.63 1.30
C SER A 10 -24.85 44.36 2.14
N GLY A 11 -25.85 43.54 1.84
CA GLY A 11 -26.16 42.35 2.63
C GLY A 11 -26.15 41.01 1.90
N PHE A 12 -26.25 40.99 0.56
CA PHE A 12 -26.53 39.73 -0.15
C PHE A 12 -25.34 38.74 -0.16
N PHE A 13 -24.10 39.25 -0.06
CA PHE A 13 -22.91 38.40 -0.07
C PHE A 13 -22.39 38.02 1.32
N LYS A 14 -22.94 38.57 2.41
CA LYS A 14 -22.46 38.29 3.78
C LYS A 14 -23.01 36.96 4.33
N GLY A 15 -24.15 36.49 3.84
CA GLY A 15 -24.83 35.29 4.37
C GLY A 15 -24.41 33.95 3.75
N VAL A 16 -23.67 33.95 2.64
CA VAL A 16 -23.32 32.70 1.93
C VAL A 16 -22.00 32.08 2.43
N LEU A 17 -21.19 32.84 3.16
CA LEU A 17 -19.85 32.43 3.58
C LEU A 17 -19.82 31.77 4.97
N ASP A 18 -20.86 31.93 5.80
CA ASP A 18 -20.94 31.30 7.12
C ASP A 18 -21.18 29.78 7.08
N GLY A 19 -21.61 29.25 5.93
CA GLY A 19 -21.86 27.81 5.73
C GLY A 19 -20.62 26.96 5.44
N PHE A 20 -19.47 27.57 5.14
CA PHE A 20 -18.24 26.82 4.78
C PHE A 20 -17.32 26.53 5.97
N ARG A 21 -17.58 27.08 7.16
CA ARG A 21 -16.72 26.89 8.34
C ARG A 21 -17.02 25.63 9.16
N SER A 22 -18.08 24.88 8.84
CA SER A 22 -18.53 23.73 9.64
C SER A 22 -18.07 22.36 9.13
N SER A 23 -17.35 22.26 8.01
CA SER A 23 -16.91 20.97 7.48
C SER A 23 -15.49 20.55 7.87
N VAL A 24 -14.81 21.29 8.74
CA VAL A 24 -13.62 20.79 9.44
C VAL A 24 -13.98 20.60 10.90
N SER A 25 -14.91 19.65 11.14
CA SER A 25 -14.66 18.77 12.28
C SER A 25 -13.29 18.20 11.99
N GLN A 26 -12.26 18.67 12.71
CA GLN A 26 -11.05 17.89 12.88
C GLN A 26 -11.57 16.52 13.33
N ARG A 27 -11.73 15.60 12.35
CA ARG A 27 -11.52 14.19 12.62
C ARG A 27 -10.25 14.23 13.42
N SER A 28 -10.34 13.90 14.71
CA SER A 28 -9.17 13.64 15.52
C SER A 28 -8.29 12.81 14.60
N GLU A 29 -7.22 13.43 14.08
CA GLU A 29 -6.19 12.66 13.43
C GLU A 29 -5.89 11.65 14.52
N CYS A 30 -6.18 10.37 14.22
CA CYS A 30 -5.51 9.30 14.92
C CYS A 30 -4.05 9.71 14.79
N ALA A 31 -3.51 10.36 15.82
CA ALA A 31 -2.11 10.72 15.90
C ALA A 31 -1.48 9.35 15.85
N ALA A 32 -1.10 8.95 14.63
CA ALA A 32 -0.55 7.65 14.38
C ALA A 32 0.67 7.64 15.28
N ASP A 33 0.65 6.76 16.26
CA ASP A 33 1.78 6.58 17.16
C ASP A 33 2.95 6.22 16.24
N GLU A 34 3.85 7.18 16.01
CA GLU A 34 5.00 7.01 15.10
C GLU A 34 5.90 5.87 15.60
N ASN A 35 5.75 5.52 16.87
CA ASN A 35 6.36 4.36 17.47
C ASN A 35 5.53 3.10 17.16
N LEU A 36 5.85 2.45 16.03
CA LEU A 36 5.22 1.21 15.61
C LEU A 36 5.43 0.12 16.67
N GLN A 37 4.33 -0.29 17.31
CA GLN A 37 4.35 -1.29 18.38
C GLN A 37 4.74 -2.67 17.83
N PRO A 38 5.55 -3.48 18.55
CA PRO A 38 6.00 -4.78 18.08
C PRO A 38 4.84 -5.75 17.81
N GLU A 39 3.70 -5.60 18.49
CA GLU A 39 2.49 -6.39 18.31
C GLU A 39 1.82 -6.17 16.94
N LEU A 40 2.14 -5.06 16.26
CA LEU A 40 1.67 -4.78 14.90
C LEU A 40 2.44 -5.60 13.84
N PHE A 41 3.59 -6.17 14.19
CA PHE A 41 4.41 -6.96 13.27
C PHE A 41 4.33 -8.44 13.62
N ARG A 42 4.02 -9.27 12.62
CA ARG A 42 4.10 -10.73 12.74
C ARG A 42 5.07 -11.28 11.71
N ILE A 43 6.04 -12.06 12.18
CA ILE A 43 6.90 -12.85 11.30
C ILE A 43 6.06 -14.02 10.79
N LEU A 44 5.71 -13.95 9.52
CA LEU A 44 5.00 -15.01 8.80
C LEU A 44 5.96 -15.69 7.84
N LYS A 45 5.88 -17.02 7.76
CA LYS A 45 6.60 -17.80 6.75
C LYS A 45 5.94 -17.54 5.40
N THR A 46 6.48 -16.59 4.64
CA THR A 46 5.94 -16.24 3.33
C THR A 46 6.49 -17.18 2.25
N VAL A 47 5.61 -17.64 1.38
CA VAL A 47 6.02 -18.33 0.15
C VAL A 47 6.14 -17.28 -0.94
N ARG A 48 7.33 -17.20 -1.55
CA ARG A 48 7.50 -16.39 -2.77
C ARG A 48 6.85 -17.13 -3.93
N HIS A 49 5.60 -16.78 -4.21
CA HIS A 49 4.85 -17.24 -5.38
C HIS A 49 5.41 -16.59 -6.65
N GLY A 50 5.30 -17.31 -7.78
CA GLY A 50 5.74 -16.82 -9.08
C GLY A 50 7.26 -16.91 -9.31
N PHE A 51 7.62 -16.84 -10.59
CA PHE A 51 8.99 -16.78 -11.08
C PHE A 51 9.40 -15.31 -11.28
N PRO A 52 10.66 -14.92 -11.04
CA PRO A 52 11.11 -13.57 -11.39
C PRO A 52 10.82 -13.23 -12.86
N PHE A 53 10.45 -11.98 -13.13
CA PHE A 53 10.00 -11.52 -14.45
C PHE A 53 10.97 -11.94 -15.58
N GLN A 54 10.42 -12.43 -16.70
CA GLN A 54 11.15 -12.86 -17.91
C GLN A 54 12.14 -14.04 -17.70
N PRO A 55 11.64 -15.28 -17.51
CA PRO A 55 12.47 -16.47 -17.67
C PRO A 55 13.07 -16.54 -19.07
N THR A 56 14.37 -16.84 -19.16
CA THR A 56 15.08 -16.97 -20.43
C THR A 56 15.84 -18.28 -20.58
N ALA A 57 16.15 -18.98 -19.48
CA ALA A 57 16.84 -20.27 -19.53
C ALA A 57 16.38 -21.23 -18.43
N ILE A 58 16.52 -22.52 -18.72
CA ILE A 58 16.18 -23.66 -17.87
C ILE A 58 17.27 -24.72 -17.98
N ALA A 59 17.63 -25.35 -16.86
CA ALA A 59 18.53 -26.49 -16.82
C ALA A 59 18.10 -27.47 -15.73
N PHE A 60 18.25 -28.77 -15.98
CA PHE A 60 17.90 -29.83 -15.03
C PHE A 60 19.08 -30.77 -14.85
N ASP A 61 19.43 -31.07 -13.60
CA ASP A 61 20.37 -32.13 -13.25
C ASP A 61 19.61 -33.38 -12.75
N PRO A 62 19.67 -34.50 -13.49
CA PRO A 62 18.97 -35.73 -13.12
C PRO A 62 19.57 -36.45 -11.90
N VAL A 63 20.86 -36.27 -11.61
CA VAL A 63 21.53 -36.94 -10.49
C VAL A 63 21.12 -36.27 -9.18
N GLN A 64 21.23 -34.95 -9.13
CA GLN A 64 20.87 -34.17 -7.93
C GLN A 64 19.37 -33.87 -7.84
N ARG A 65 18.62 -34.08 -8.92
CA ARG A 65 17.19 -33.71 -9.06
C ARG A 65 16.96 -32.24 -8.72
N ILE A 66 17.76 -31.37 -9.34
CA ILE A 66 17.66 -29.93 -9.17
C ILE A 66 17.23 -29.31 -10.49
N LEU A 67 16.21 -28.46 -10.42
CA LEU A 67 15.78 -27.61 -11.53
C LEU A 67 16.34 -26.20 -11.31
N ALA A 68 17.11 -25.71 -12.28
CA ALA A 68 17.60 -24.34 -12.34
C ALA A 68 16.82 -23.54 -13.39
N LEU A 69 16.35 -22.36 -13.02
CA LEU A 69 15.68 -21.42 -13.90
C LEU A 69 16.36 -20.06 -13.81
N ALA A 70 16.62 -19.42 -14.94
CA ALA A 70 17.29 -18.12 -15.01
C ALA A 70 16.48 -17.07 -15.77
N THR A 71 16.71 -15.80 -15.44
CA THR A 71 16.02 -14.63 -16.03
C THR A 71 16.94 -13.82 -16.93
N LYS A 72 16.34 -12.99 -17.80
CA LYS A 72 17.06 -12.04 -18.66
C LYS A 72 18.02 -11.12 -17.90
N ASN A 73 17.66 -10.77 -16.67
CA ASN A 73 18.43 -9.84 -15.83
C ASN A 73 19.52 -10.54 -15.00
N GLY A 74 19.80 -11.82 -15.25
CA GLY A 74 20.86 -12.57 -14.57
C GLY A 74 20.47 -13.15 -13.21
N SER A 75 19.19 -13.16 -12.85
CA SER A 75 18.74 -13.85 -11.62
C SER A 75 18.59 -15.35 -11.87
N LEU A 76 18.98 -16.18 -10.90
CA LEU A 76 18.86 -17.64 -10.98
C LEU A 76 18.09 -18.16 -9.75
N ARG A 77 17.15 -19.09 -9.98
CA ARG A 77 16.43 -19.80 -8.91
C ARG A 77 16.62 -21.31 -9.06
N LEU A 78 17.05 -21.93 -7.96
CA LEU A 78 17.19 -23.39 -7.84
C LEU A 78 15.98 -23.97 -7.11
N TYR A 79 15.47 -25.07 -7.62
CA TYR A 79 14.38 -25.84 -7.05
C TYR A 79 14.88 -27.25 -6.77
N PRO A 80 15.27 -27.55 -5.52
CA PRO A 80 15.63 -28.90 -5.10
C PRO A 80 14.37 -29.77 -4.99
N PHE A 81 14.44 -31.00 -5.47
CA PHE A 81 13.32 -31.94 -5.34
C PHE A 81 12.98 -32.26 -3.87
N SER A 82 13.97 -32.22 -2.97
CA SER A 82 13.75 -32.46 -1.53
C SER A 82 12.79 -31.46 -0.90
N THR A 83 12.79 -30.21 -1.36
CA THR A 83 11.92 -29.16 -0.79
C THR A 83 10.45 -29.35 -1.19
N MET A 84 10.19 -30.00 -2.33
CA MET A 84 8.82 -30.31 -2.78
C MET A 84 8.17 -31.44 -1.97
N LEU A 85 8.96 -32.38 -1.42
CA LEU A 85 8.44 -33.48 -0.60
C LEU A 85 8.13 -33.07 0.86
N TYR A 86 8.71 -31.96 1.33
CA TYR A 86 8.54 -31.45 2.70
C TYR A 86 7.54 -30.30 2.83
N LEU A 87 7.00 -29.81 1.71
CA LEU A 87 5.86 -28.90 1.78
C LEU A 87 4.61 -29.75 1.99
N PRO A 88 3.86 -29.55 3.10
CA PRO A 88 2.54 -30.16 3.19
C PRO A 88 1.73 -29.65 2.00
N TYR A 89 1.13 -30.59 1.27
CA TYR A 89 0.11 -30.32 0.26
C TYR A 89 -0.86 -29.27 0.84
N ILE A 90 -1.00 -28.15 0.13
CA ILE A 90 -2.13 -27.24 0.33
C ILE A 90 -3.35 -27.91 -0.29
#